data_AF-A0A359LSJ1-F1
#
_entry.id   AF-A0A359LSJ1-F1
#
_cell.length_a   1.000
_cell.length_b   1.000
_cell.length_c   1.000
_cell.angle_alpha   90.00
_cell.angle_beta   90.00
_cell.angle_gamma   90.00
#
_symmetry.space_group_name_H-M   'P 1'
#
loop_
_entity.id
_entity.type
_entity.pdbx_description
1 polymer ?
#
loop_
_entity_poly.entity_id
_entity_poly.type
_entity_poly.pdbx_seq_one_letter_code
_entity_poly.pdbx_strand_id
1 'polypeptide(L)'
;LVEWALEDWAAASGGRLIWKRASSPIGALFHIRWAAPHDQQHGVAQPFLSGRRHGSTIRIRPDLSRFPGAVGERGRADALYRDTVVYLTALHELGHGLGMNHAAAPGPIMYNGRLLPQVFSRYRTRLKSRSDIRRFSAVTEFDRNRLSALLFARSTTSRPPE
;
A
#
# COMPACT_ATOMS: atom_id res chain seq x y z
N LEU A 1 0.99 -1.08 11.06
CA LEU A 1 1.27 -1.62 9.70
C LEU A 1 0.70 -0.71 8.62
N VAL A 2 -0.62 -0.54 8.50
CA VAL A 2 -1.22 0.41 7.52
C VAL A 2 -0.71 1.83 7.73
N GLU A 3 -0.68 2.30 8.97
CA GLU A 3 -0.14 3.64 9.30
C GLU A 3 1.32 3.79 8.89
N TRP A 4 2.15 2.75 9.03
CA TRP A 4 3.53 2.77 8.56
C TRP A 4 3.63 2.80 7.04
N ALA A 5 2.72 2.13 6.33
CA ALA A 5 2.65 2.24 4.87
C ALA A 5 2.21 3.65 4.41
N LEU A 6 1.32 4.31 5.15
CA LEU A 6 0.97 5.71 4.92
C LEU A 6 2.19 6.63 5.16
N GLU A 7 2.90 6.43 6.26
CA GLU A 7 4.15 7.15 6.59
C GLU A 7 5.19 6.98 5.47
N ASP A 8 5.37 5.78 4.95
CA ASP A 8 6.30 5.50 3.85
C ASP A 8 5.94 6.27 2.58
N TRP A 9 4.67 6.31 2.20
CA TRP A 9 4.24 7.09 1.05
C TRP A 9 4.39 8.61 1.28
N ALA A 10 4.15 9.08 2.51
CA ALA A 10 4.38 10.48 2.86
C ALA A 10 5.88 10.84 2.75
N ALA A 11 6.77 10.00 3.30
CA ALA A 11 8.21 10.19 3.17
C ALA A 11 8.68 10.11 1.71
N ALA A 12 8.18 9.13 0.95
CA ALA A 12 8.48 8.95 -0.47
C ALA A 12 8.07 10.15 -1.35
N SER A 13 7.08 10.93 -0.91
CA SER A 13 6.62 12.13 -1.62
C SER A 13 7.54 13.36 -1.47
N GLY A 14 8.56 13.29 -0.60
CA GLY A 14 9.37 14.46 -0.25
C GLY A 14 8.56 15.55 0.44
N GLY A 15 7.57 15.18 1.26
CA GLY A 15 6.71 16.10 2.02
C GLY A 15 5.51 16.68 1.26
N ARG A 16 5.27 16.27 0.01
CA ARG A 16 4.14 16.75 -0.80
C ARG A 16 2.82 16.04 -0.52
N LEU A 17 2.88 14.83 0.03
CA LEU A 17 1.73 14.04 0.45
C LEU A 17 1.60 14.12 1.97
N ILE A 18 0.45 14.62 2.44
CA ILE A 18 0.13 14.72 3.86
C ILE A 18 -1.14 13.92 4.12
N TRP A 19 -1.05 12.95 5.01
CA TRP A 19 -2.21 12.19 5.48
C TRP A 19 -2.89 12.91 6.63
N LYS A 20 -4.20 13.14 6.50
CA LYS A 20 -5.03 13.67 7.57
C LYS A 20 -6.20 12.74 7.77
N ARG A 21 -6.43 12.31 9.01
CA ARG A 21 -7.64 11.56 9.36
C ARG A 21 -8.84 12.50 9.15
N ALA A 22 -9.80 12.06 8.35
CA ALA A 22 -11.02 12.82 8.15
C ALA A 22 -11.89 12.77 9.42
N SER A 23 -12.63 13.85 9.67
CA SER A 23 -13.60 13.92 10.78
C SER A 23 -14.85 13.08 10.53
N SER A 24 -15.13 12.73 9.28
CA SER A 24 -16.22 11.82 8.89
C SER A 24 -15.83 10.94 7.71
N PRO A 25 -16.46 9.76 7.53
CA PRO A 25 -16.21 8.90 6.37
C PRO A 25 -16.47 9.61 5.04
N ILE A 26 -17.52 10.43 4.94
CA ILE A 26 -17.88 11.14 3.69
C ILE A 26 -16.77 12.11 3.25
N GLY A 27 -16.04 12.69 4.21
CA GLY A 27 -14.93 13.60 3.91
C GLY A 27 -13.61 12.92 3.53
N ALA A 28 -13.51 11.59 3.67
CA ALA A 28 -12.28 10.85 3.46
C ALA A 28 -12.06 10.50 1.98
N LEU A 29 -10.87 10.79 1.46
CA LEU A 29 -10.47 10.33 0.12
C LEU A 29 -9.98 8.88 0.13
N PHE A 30 -9.56 8.37 1.29
CA PHE A 30 -9.09 7.01 1.44
C PHE A 30 -9.91 6.31 2.52
N HIS A 31 -10.63 5.25 2.13
CA HIS A 31 -11.35 4.39 3.06
C HIS A 31 -10.55 3.12 3.27
N ILE A 32 -9.83 3.01 4.39
CA ILE A 32 -9.02 1.83 4.68
C ILE A 32 -9.80 0.90 5.61
N ARG A 33 -9.99 -0.35 5.18
CA ARG A 33 -10.80 -1.35 5.89
C ARG A 33 -10.09 -2.69 5.90
N TRP A 34 -10.39 -3.51 6.90
CA TRP A 34 -10.01 -4.91 6.87
C TRP A 34 -10.94 -5.68 5.94
N ALA A 35 -10.38 -6.54 5.10
CA ALA A 35 -11.12 -7.45 4.24
C ALA A 35 -11.80 -8.53 5.09
N ALA A 36 -12.91 -9.07 4.58
CA ALA A 36 -13.62 -10.13 5.28
C ALA A 36 -12.78 -11.43 5.27
N PRO A 37 -12.94 -12.32 6.26
CA PRO A 37 -12.15 -13.56 6.32
C PRO A 37 -12.24 -14.45 5.06
N HIS A 38 -13.33 -14.36 4.31
CA HIS A 38 -13.56 -15.14 3.08
C HIS A 38 -13.02 -14.49 1.80
N ASP A 39 -12.62 -13.21 1.82
CA ASP A 39 -12.12 -12.48 0.63
C ASP A 39 -10.82 -13.11 0.12
N GLN A 40 -10.79 -13.90 -0.95
CA GLN A 40 -9.58 -14.65 -1.36
C GLN A 40 -8.34 -13.82 -1.73
N GLN A 41 -8.46 -12.50 -1.86
CA GLN A 41 -7.35 -11.60 -2.20
C GLN A 41 -6.53 -11.22 -0.94
N HIS A 42 -5.26 -10.84 -1.14
CA HIS A 42 -4.46 -10.22 -0.07
C HIS A 42 -4.99 -8.83 0.27
N GLY A 43 -5.38 -8.08 -0.75
CA GLY A 43 -5.96 -6.75 -0.64
C GLY A 43 -6.42 -6.27 -2.01
N VAL A 44 -7.14 -5.15 -2.00
CA VAL A 44 -7.62 -4.49 -3.21
C VAL A 44 -7.78 -3.00 -2.97
N ALA A 45 -7.39 -2.20 -3.96
CA ALA A 45 -7.71 -0.79 -4.07
C ALA A 45 -8.81 -0.60 -5.12
N GLN A 46 -9.94 -0.04 -4.70
CA GLN A 46 -11.06 0.27 -5.57
C GLN A 46 -11.25 1.79 -5.68
N PRO A 47 -11.00 2.39 -6.86
CA PRO A 47 -11.14 3.82 -7.03
C PRO A 47 -12.60 4.27 -6.93
N PHE A 48 -12.83 5.48 -6.45
CA PHE A 48 -14.12 6.16 -6.49
C PHE A 48 -13.95 7.67 -6.69
N LEU A 49 -15.05 8.36 -7.02
CA LEU A 49 -15.10 9.82 -7.07
C LEU A 49 -15.84 10.37 -5.85
N SER A 50 -15.24 11.36 -5.19
CA SER A 50 -15.86 12.16 -4.14
C SER A 50 -15.96 13.60 -4.63
N GLY A 51 -17.05 13.93 -5.31
CA GLY A 51 -17.16 15.17 -6.07
C GLY A 51 -16.11 15.19 -7.18
N ARG A 52 -15.28 16.25 -7.24
CA ARG A 52 -14.18 16.37 -8.22
C ARG A 52 -12.88 15.68 -7.79
N ARG A 53 -12.84 15.05 -6.62
CA ARG A 53 -11.63 14.43 -6.09
C ARG A 53 -11.67 12.93 -6.30
N HIS A 54 -10.56 12.35 -6.75
CA HIS A 54 -10.38 10.90 -6.79
C HIS A 54 -10.06 10.38 -5.39
N GLY A 55 -10.83 9.40 -4.95
CA GLY A 55 -10.60 8.64 -3.74
C GLY A 55 -10.40 7.15 -4.04
N SER A 56 -10.09 6.38 -3.01
CA SER A 56 -9.96 4.93 -3.11
C SER A 56 -10.39 4.23 -1.83
N THR A 57 -11.10 3.11 -1.98
CA THR A 57 -11.35 2.17 -0.90
C THR A 57 -10.26 1.10 -0.92
N ILE A 58 -9.51 1.02 0.16
CA ILE A 58 -8.43 0.06 0.36
C ILE A 58 -8.92 -1.01 1.32
N ARG A 59 -9.00 -2.25 0.85
CA ARG A 59 -9.25 -3.42 1.69
C ARG A 59 -8.00 -4.25 1.79
N ILE A 60 -7.63 -4.64 3.01
CA ILE A 60 -6.44 -5.46 3.27
C ILE A 60 -6.89 -6.64 4.12
N ARG A 61 -6.45 -7.84 3.77
CA ARG A 61 -6.67 -9.03 4.60
C ARG A 61 -5.60 -9.09 5.69
N PRO A 62 -5.96 -8.95 6.98
CA PRO A 62 -5.01 -9.09 8.08
C PRO A 62 -4.81 -10.55 8.48
N ASP A 63 -5.85 -11.37 8.33
CA ASP A 63 -5.85 -12.76 8.78
C ASP A 63 -5.41 -13.71 7.65
N LEU A 64 -4.28 -14.39 7.89
CA LEU A 64 -3.74 -15.41 6.98
C LEU A 64 -4.04 -16.84 7.45
N SER A 65 -4.74 -17.03 8.58
CA SER A 65 -5.03 -18.34 9.15
C SER A 65 -5.74 -19.26 8.16
N ARG A 66 -6.65 -18.72 7.35
CA ARG A 66 -7.40 -19.42 6.30
C ARG A 66 -6.92 -19.10 4.89
N PHE A 67 -5.80 -18.39 4.74
CA PHE A 67 -5.24 -18.13 3.42
C PHE A 67 -4.65 -19.42 2.85
N PRO A 68 -4.93 -19.76 1.59
CA PRO A 68 -4.44 -20.99 0.98
C PRO A 68 -2.95 -20.89 0.58
N GLY A 69 -2.33 -22.06 0.42
CA GLY A 69 -0.97 -22.21 -0.11
C GLY A 69 0.13 -21.62 0.77
N ALA A 70 1.32 -21.49 0.17
CA ALA A 70 2.56 -21.19 0.88
C ALA A 70 2.53 -19.87 1.68
N VAL A 71 1.81 -18.85 1.22
CA VAL A 71 1.69 -17.57 1.97
C VAL A 71 0.91 -17.79 3.27
N GLY A 72 -0.18 -18.54 3.23
CA GLY A 72 -0.98 -18.84 4.42
C GLY A 72 -0.26 -19.78 5.38
N GLU A 73 0.33 -20.86 4.86
CA GLU A 73 1.12 -21.81 5.66
C GLU A 73 2.23 -21.11 6.44
N ARG A 74 3.02 -20.28 5.75
CA ARG A 74 4.09 -19.53 6.38
C ARG A 74 3.57 -18.43 7.32
N GLY A 75 2.46 -17.77 6.95
CA GLY A 75 1.82 -16.78 7.82
C GLY A 75 1.27 -17.35 9.13
N ARG A 76 0.90 -18.63 9.15
CA ARG A 76 0.55 -19.36 10.38
C ARG A 76 1.77 -19.68 11.24
N ALA A 77 2.90 -20.01 10.62
CA ALA A 77 4.13 -20.38 11.31
C ALA A 77 4.99 -19.18 11.79
N ASP A 78 4.93 -18.04 11.11
CA ASP A 78 5.78 -16.87 11.36
C ASP A 78 4.94 -15.59 11.45
N ALA A 79 4.75 -15.10 12.68
CA ALA A 79 4.00 -13.88 12.95
C ALA A 79 4.60 -12.63 12.28
N LEU A 80 5.93 -12.56 12.16
CA LEU A 80 6.61 -11.43 11.51
C LEU A 80 6.49 -11.52 9.98
N TYR A 81 6.41 -12.73 9.42
CA TYR A 81 6.04 -12.93 8.02
C TYR A 81 4.58 -12.51 7.75
N ARG A 82 3.64 -12.85 8.63
CA ARG A 82 2.26 -12.37 8.54
C ARG A 82 2.20 -10.84 8.52
N ASP A 83 2.91 -10.17 9.43
CA ASP A 83 2.97 -8.71 9.47
C ASP A 83 3.62 -8.12 8.20
N THR A 84 4.63 -8.81 7.64
CA THR A 84 5.25 -8.46 6.35
C THR A 84 4.22 -8.50 5.22
N VAL A 85 3.42 -9.56 5.11
CA VAL A 85 2.38 -9.69 4.07
C VAL A 85 1.38 -8.54 4.18
N VAL A 86 0.90 -8.24 5.38
CA VAL A 86 -0.08 -7.16 5.61
C VAL A 86 0.52 -5.80 5.25
N TYR A 87 1.75 -5.51 5.68
CA TYR A 87 2.42 -4.24 5.37
C TYR A 87 2.68 -4.05 3.88
N LEU A 88 3.29 -5.04 3.21
CA LEU A 88 3.59 -4.94 1.78
C LEU A 88 2.31 -4.87 0.92
N THR A 89 1.27 -5.60 1.31
CA THR A 89 -0.04 -5.48 0.67
C THR A 89 -0.61 -4.07 0.86
N ALA A 90 -0.63 -3.55 2.09
CA ALA A 90 -1.11 -2.20 2.37
C ALA A 90 -0.36 -1.14 1.55
N LEU A 91 0.97 -1.25 1.50
CA LEU A 91 1.83 -0.31 0.76
C LEU A 91 1.47 -0.31 -0.73
N HIS A 92 1.23 -1.48 -1.31
CA HIS A 92 0.82 -1.56 -2.71
C HIS A 92 -0.57 -0.99 -2.99
N GLU A 93 -1.58 -1.43 -2.23
CA GLU A 93 -2.94 -0.99 -2.47
C GLU A 93 -3.07 0.53 -2.26
N LEU A 94 -2.31 1.09 -1.31
CA LEU A 94 -2.17 2.54 -1.18
C LEU A 94 -1.55 3.19 -2.41
N GLY A 95 -0.54 2.56 -3.03
CA GLY A 95 0.02 3.03 -4.31
C GLY A 95 -1.02 3.09 -5.42
N HIS A 96 -1.86 2.07 -5.55
CA HIS A 96 -3.03 2.11 -6.45
C HIS A 96 -3.99 3.25 -6.09
N GLY A 97 -4.31 3.44 -4.80
CA GLY A 97 -5.15 4.53 -4.35
C GLY A 97 -4.57 5.93 -4.64
N LEU A 98 -3.25 6.06 -4.70
CA LEU A 98 -2.54 7.27 -5.12
C LEU A 98 -2.52 7.46 -6.66
N GLY A 99 -3.06 6.50 -7.42
CA GLY A 99 -3.15 6.55 -8.88
C GLY A 99 -2.03 5.81 -9.62
N MET A 100 -1.23 5.01 -8.94
CA MET A 100 -0.16 4.23 -9.58
C MET A 100 -0.70 2.97 -10.24
N ASN A 101 -0.25 2.72 -11.47
CA ASN A 101 -0.42 1.44 -12.15
C ASN A 101 0.70 0.47 -11.77
N HIS A 102 0.48 -0.81 -12.04
CA HIS A 102 1.49 -1.85 -11.87
C HIS A 102 2.82 -1.49 -12.57
N ALA A 103 3.92 -1.92 -11.96
CA ALA A 103 5.22 -2.02 -12.60
C ALA A 103 5.34 -3.39 -13.28
N ALA A 104 5.93 -3.41 -14.48
CA ALA A 104 6.10 -4.63 -15.26
C ALA A 104 7.29 -5.49 -14.79
N ALA A 105 8.32 -4.86 -14.22
CA ALA A 105 9.54 -5.52 -13.77
C ALA A 105 9.54 -5.75 -12.25
N PRO A 106 10.18 -6.85 -11.77
CA PRO A 106 10.36 -7.10 -10.34
C PRO A 106 11.17 -6.00 -9.63
N GLY A 107 10.92 -5.82 -8.34
CA GLY A 107 11.68 -4.90 -7.49
C GLY A 107 10.80 -3.85 -6.80
N PRO A 108 10.13 -2.98 -7.58
CA PRO A 108 9.24 -1.95 -7.03
C PRO A 108 8.06 -2.55 -6.26
N ILE A 109 7.53 -1.82 -5.27
CA ILE A 109 6.34 -2.28 -4.55
C ILE A 109 5.15 -2.39 -5.49
N MET A 110 5.10 -1.58 -6.55
CA MET A 110 4.05 -1.64 -7.57
C MET A 110 4.16 -2.83 -8.54
N TYR A 111 5.13 -3.74 -8.39
CA TYR A 111 5.25 -4.92 -9.25
C TYR A 111 4.01 -5.84 -9.17
N ASN A 112 3.52 -6.30 -10.33
CA ASN A 112 2.32 -7.16 -10.41
C ASN A 112 2.51 -8.53 -9.73
N GLY A 113 3.73 -9.08 -9.70
CA GLY A 113 4.08 -10.33 -9.03
C GLY A 113 4.53 -10.17 -7.56
N ARG A 114 4.33 -9.01 -6.94
CA ARG A 114 4.78 -8.75 -5.55
C ARG A 114 4.14 -9.66 -4.49
N LEU A 115 2.99 -10.25 -4.78
CA LEU A 115 2.23 -11.10 -3.84
C LEU A 115 2.69 -12.57 -3.88
N LEU A 116 3.80 -12.84 -4.58
CA LEU A 116 4.45 -14.15 -4.56
C LEU A 116 5.17 -14.37 -3.22
N PRO A 117 5.15 -15.61 -2.67
CA PRO A 117 5.83 -15.95 -1.41
C PRO A 117 7.29 -15.48 -1.34
N GLN A 118 8.02 -15.56 -2.45
CA GLN A 118 9.43 -15.16 -2.53
C GLN A 118 9.66 -13.66 -2.27
N VAL A 119 8.72 -12.79 -2.64
CA VAL A 119 8.84 -11.34 -2.45
C VAL A 119 8.63 -11.00 -0.97
N PHE A 120 7.59 -11.56 -0.34
CA PHE A 120 7.39 -11.43 1.10
C PHE A 120 8.58 -11.98 1.88
N SER A 121 9.09 -13.14 1.47
CA SER A 121 10.24 -13.78 2.12
C SER A 121 11.50 -12.92 2.05
N ARG A 122 11.80 -12.34 0.89
CA ARG A 122 12.95 -11.45 0.69
C ARG A 122 12.89 -10.20 1.57
N TYR A 123 11.71 -9.62 1.79
CA TYR A 123 11.58 -8.51 2.73
C TYR A 123 11.72 -8.99 4.18
N ARG A 124 11.05 -10.10 4.52
CA ARG A 124 11.05 -10.71 5.86
C ARG A 124 12.45 -11.03 6.37
N THR A 125 13.41 -11.42 5.52
CA THR A 125 14.80 -11.69 5.93
C THR A 125 15.56 -10.46 6.44
N ARG A 126 15.09 -9.25 6.10
CA ARG A 126 15.68 -7.99 6.60
C ARG A 126 15.20 -7.62 8.00
N LEU A 127 14.16 -8.30 8.50
CA LEU A 127 13.48 -7.96 9.74
C LEU A 127 13.96 -8.87 10.88
N LYS A 128 14.39 -8.27 11.98
CA LYS A 128 14.62 -8.99 13.24
C LYS A 128 13.40 -8.89 14.15
N SER A 129 12.63 -7.83 14.00
CA SER A 129 11.47 -7.52 14.83
C SER A 129 10.39 -6.81 14.03
N ARG A 130 9.20 -6.69 14.60
CA ARG A 130 8.07 -5.98 13.99
C ARG A 130 8.37 -4.49 13.76
N SER A 131 9.11 -3.85 14.66
CA SER A 131 9.46 -2.43 14.53
C SER A 131 10.38 -2.15 13.35
N ASP A 132 11.14 -3.15 12.88
CA ASP A 132 11.98 -3.01 11.68
C ASP A 132 11.15 -2.75 10.42
N ILE A 133 9.88 -3.15 10.38
CA ILE A 133 8.98 -2.87 9.25
C ILE A 133 8.84 -1.35 9.06
N ARG A 134 8.70 -0.59 10.15
CA ARG A 134 8.62 0.88 10.11
C ARG A 134 9.94 1.52 9.69
N ARG A 135 11.07 0.88 10.01
CA ARG A 135 12.42 1.41 9.75
C ARG A 135 12.90 1.14 8.33
N PHE A 136 12.47 0.02 7.74
CA PHE A 136 12.94 -0.44 6.45
C PHE A 136 11.84 -0.35 5.40
N SER A 137 11.68 0.85 4.84
CA SER A 137 10.73 1.06 3.75
C SER A 137 10.91 0.05 2.61
N ALA A 138 9.79 -0.46 2.09
CA ALA A 138 9.77 -1.23 0.85
C ALA A 138 9.54 -0.37 -0.40
N VAL A 139 9.33 0.95 -0.24
CA VAL A 139 9.22 1.87 -1.37
C VAL A 139 10.58 2.04 -2.03
N THR A 140 10.66 1.72 -3.32
CA THR A 140 11.89 1.87 -4.10
C THR A 140 12.02 3.27 -4.68
N GLU A 141 13.20 3.59 -5.22
CA GLU A 141 13.39 4.83 -5.98
C GLU A 141 12.49 4.92 -7.22
N PHE A 142 12.23 3.79 -7.88
CA PHE A 142 11.30 3.74 -9.00
C PHE A 142 9.87 4.13 -8.58
N ASP A 143 9.41 3.62 -7.43
CA ASP A 143 8.10 3.97 -6.88
C ASP A 143 8.03 5.47 -6.49
N ARG A 144 9.12 6.00 -5.90
CA ARG A 144 9.25 7.44 -5.58
C ARG A 144 9.14 8.31 -6.83
N ASN A 145 9.84 7.96 -7.91
CA ASN A 145 9.82 8.71 -9.15
C ASN A 145 8.43 8.71 -9.80
N ARG A 146 7.73 7.57 -9.77
CA ARG A 146 6.33 7.48 -10.21
C ARG A 146 5.39 8.35 -9.38
N LEU A 147 5.52 8.33 -8.05
CA LEU A 147 4.73 9.20 -7.17
C LEU A 147 4.95 10.67 -7.51
N SER A 148 6.20 11.07 -7.61
CA SER A 148 6.59 12.45 -7.90
C SER A 148 5.94 12.94 -9.20
N ALA A 149 6.01 12.15 -10.27
CA ALA A 149 5.38 12.47 -11.56
C ALA A 149 3.86 12.67 -11.45
N LEU A 150 3.16 11.80 -10.71
CA LEU A 150 1.71 11.92 -10.48
C LEU A 150 1.36 13.19 -9.69
N LEU A 151 2.15 13.52 -8.66
CA LEU A 151 1.93 14.70 -7.84
C LEU A 151 2.21 15.99 -8.64
N PHE A 152 3.24 16.01 -9.48
CA PHE A 152 3.53 17.15 -10.36
C PHE A 152 2.41 17.40 -11.38
N ALA A 153 1.90 16.35 -12.04
CA ALA A 153 0.82 16.48 -13.02
C ALA A 153 -0.50 17.01 -12.42
N ARG A 154 -0.74 16.73 -11.13
CA ARG A 154 -1.89 17.27 -10.39
C ARG A 154 -1.74 18.75 -10.02
N SER A 155 -0.52 19.20 -9.76
CA SER A 155 -0.24 20.62 -9.48
C SER A 155 -0.41 21.51 -10.72
N THR A 156 -0.16 21.00 -11.92
CA THR A 156 -0.29 21.78 -13.17
C THR A 156 -1.74 21.87 -13.67
N THR A 157 -2.57 20.87 -13.37
CA THR A 157 -3.99 20.81 -13.80
C THR A 157 -4.96 21.57 -12.88
N SER A 158 -4.49 22.09 -11.75
CA SER A 158 -5.30 22.82 -10.75
C SER A 158 -5.19 24.35 -10.83
N ARG A 159 -4.45 24.90 -11.81
CA ARG A 159 -4.39 26.35 -12.05
C ARG A 159 -5.56 26.77 -12.94
N PRO A 160 -6.49 27.65 -12.50
CA PRO A 160 -7.51 28.20 -13.38
C PRO A 160 -6.87 29.11 -14.44
N PRO A 161 -7.47 29.28 -15.63
CA PRO A 161 -7.08 30.34 -16.54
C PRO A 161 -7.30 31.71 -15.85
N GLU A 162 -6.33 32.61 -16.02
CA GLU A 162 -6.41 34.03 -15.60
C GLU A 162 -7.51 34.79 -16.34
#